data_AF-A0A3E5B522-F1
#
_entry.id   AF-A0A3E5B522-F1
#
_cell.length_a   1.000
_cell.length_b   1.000
_cell.length_c   1.000
_cell.angle_alpha   90.00
_cell.angle_beta   90.00
_cell.angle_gamma   90.00
#
_symmetry.space_group_name_H-M   'P 1'
#
loop_
_entity.id
_entity.type
_entity.pdbx_description
1 polymer ?
#
loop_
_entity_poly.entity_id
_entity_poly.type
_entity_poly.pdbx_seq_one_letter_code
_entity_poly.pdbx_strand_id
1 'polypeptide(L)'
;MTQIVELKGTEKRLYQLVAPLVMNPEVLKQNYNYPFRTSESFVWFVAVDGKDVVGFLPLEYRKREVVINNYYIKENNAKVLKTLLEKVIASIDEDKQLSSVTFIEHQTIFQELGFSVEKTWRRYVKMNKEK
;
A
#
# COMPACT_ATOMS: atom_id res chain seq x y z
N MET A 1 -1.54 15.23 13.01
CA MET A 1 -0.21 15.02 12.37
C MET A 1 -0.19 13.56 11.99
N THR A 2 -0.08 13.29 10.69
CA THR A 2 -0.09 11.91 10.20
C THR A 2 1.24 11.24 10.57
N GLN A 3 1.16 10.14 11.30
CA GLN A 3 2.28 9.25 11.62
C GLN A 3 2.20 8.00 10.75
N ILE A 4 3.34 7.53 10.25
CA ILE A 4 3.44 6.22 9.60
C ILE A 4 4.01 5.22 10.60
N VAL A 5 3.29 4.11 10.77
CA VAL A 5 3.70 2.97 11.60
C VAL A 5 3.99 1.79 10.68
N GLU A 6 5.13 1.15 10.88
CA GLU A 6 5.52 -0.09 10.19
C GLU A 6 5.21 -1.28 11.10
N LEU A 7 4.48 -2.28 10.59
CA LEU A 7 3.98 -3.42 11.36
C LEU A 7 4.18 -4.72 10.58
N LYS A 8 4.55 -5.80 11.28
CA LYS A 8 4.61 -7.13 10.65
C LYS A 8 3.20 -7.65 10.37
N GLY A 9 3.05 -8.45 9.32
CA GLY A 9 1.75 -8.94 8.86
C GLY A 9 0.98 -9.84 9.85
N THR A 10 1.66 -10.37 10.88
CA THR A 10 1.07 -11.17 11.97
C THR A 10 1.02 -10.43 13.30
N GLU A 11 1.42 -9.15 13.35
CA GLU A 11 1.45 -8.37 14.58
C GLU A 11 0.03 -8.01 15.05
N LYS A 12 -0.29 -8.25 16.32
CA LYS A 12 -1.63 -7.95 16.89
C LYS A 12 -2.07 -6.50 16.65
N ARG A 13 -1.12 -5.56 16.72
CA ARG A 13 -1.41 -4.14 16.53
C ARG A 13 -1.85 -3.79 15.11
N LEU A 14 -1.39 -4.54 14.10
CA LEU A 14 -1.90 -4.40 12.74
C LEU A 14 -3.40 -4.63 12.70
N TYR A 15 -3.86 -5.77 13.23
CA TYR A 15 -5.28 -6.12 13.26
C TYR A 15 -6.12 -5.07 14.01
N GLN A 16 -5.62 -4.55 15.13
CA GLN A 16 -6.31 -3.49 15.88
C GLN A 16 -6.54 -2.21 15.06
N LEU A 17 -5.59 -1.86 14.20
CA LEU A 17 -5.66 -0.66 13.37
C LEU A 17 -6.51 -0.88 12.10
N VAL A 18 -6.29 -1.98 11.38
CA VAL A 18 -6.87 -2.15 10.03
C VAL A 18 -8.16 -2.95 10.01
N ALA A 19 -8.45 -3.82 11.00
CA ALA A 19 -9.63 -4.68 10.98
C ALA A 19 -10.95 -3.90 10.77
N PRO A 20 -11.21 -2.76 11.44
CA PRO A 20 -12.44 -1.99 11.21
C PRO A 20 -12.59 -1.50 9.77
N LEU A 21 -11.47 -1.17 9.10
CA LEU A 21 -11.48 -0.69 7.71
C LEU A 21 -11.64 -1.84 6.73
N VAL A 22 -10.85 -2.91 6.85
CA VAL A 22 -10.89 -4.02 5.89
C VAL A 22 -12.19 -4.82 5.94
N MET A 23 -12.96 -4.71 7.02
CA MET A 23 -14.31 -5.26 7.17
C MET A 23 -15.43 -4.27 6.76
N ASN A 24 -15.10 -3.01 6.49
CA ASN A 24 -16.07 -2.01 6.07
C ASN A 24 -16.47 -2.23 4.60
N PRO A 25 -17.77 -2.40 4.29
CA PRO A 25 -18.24 -2.61 2.91
C PRO A 25 -17.80 -1.53 1.93
N GLU A 26 -17.73 -0.27 2.34
CA GLU A 26 -17.32 0.83 1.45
C GLU A 26 -15.82 0.77 1.12
N VAL A 27 -14.99 0.38 2.09
CA VAL A 27 -13.55 0.16 1.86
C VAL A 27 -13.33 -1.07 0.97
N LEU A 28 -14.08 -2.15 1.18
CA LEU A 28 -14.04 -3.33 0.31
C LEU A 28 -14.47 -2.99 -1.11
N LYS A 29 -15.53 -2.20 -1.30
CA LYS A 29 -15.99 -1.75 -2.63
C LYS A 29 -14.91 -0.96 -3.37
N GLN A 30 -14.15 -0.11 -2.67
CA GLN A 30 -12.99 0.60 -3.26
C GLN A 30 -11.93 -0.38 -3.76
N ASN A 31 -11.69 -1.47 -3.02
CA ASN A 31 -10.84 -2.57 -3.46
C ASN A 31 -11.58 -3.62 -4.32
N TYR A 32 -12.68 -3.22 -4.97
CA TYR A 32 -13.50 -4.05 -5.86
C TYR A 32 -13.98 -5.38 -5.25
N ASN A 33 -14.33 -5.32 -3.97
CA ASN A 33 -14.73 -6.44 -3.11
C ASN A 33 -13.67 -7.54 -2.98
N TYR A 34 -12.42 -7.24 -3.31
CA TYR A 34 -11.32 -8.16 -3.08
C TYR A 34 -10.86 -8.08 -1.62
N PRO A 35 -10.69 -9.21 -0.92
CA PRO A 35 -10.29 -9.21 0.47
C PRO A 35 -8.84 -8.74 0.64
N PHE A 36 -8.60 -8.04 1.74
CA PHE A 36 -7.25 -7.72 2.18
C PHE A 36 -6.61 -8.98 2.78
N ARG A 37 -5.37 -9.29 2.37
CA ARG A 37 -4.64 -10.49 2.80
C ARG A 37 -3.34 -10.09 3.47
N THR A 38 -2.95 -10.88 4.46
CA THR A 38 -1.69 -10.71 5.19
C THR A 38 -1.18 -12.08 5.64
N SER A 39 0.12 -12.18 5.90
CA SER A 39 0.80 -13.36 6.43
C SER A 39 2.14 -12.94 7.03
N GLU A 40 2.99 -13.90 7.41
CA GLU A 40 4.35 -13.61 7.88
C GLU A 40 5.25 -12.96 6.82
N SER A 41 4.93 -13.11 5.53
CA SER A 41 5.68 -12.47 4.44
C SER A 41 5.27 -11.02 4.22
N PHE A 42 4.38 -10.44 5.04
CA PHE A 42 3.92 -9.08 4.88
C PHE A 42 4.55 -8.12 5.88
N VAL A 43 4.82 -6.91 5.40
CA VAL A 43 5.02 -5.71 6.22
C VAL A 43 3.97 -4.68 5.80
N TRP A 44 3.39 -3.98 6.76
CA TRP A 44 2.34 -2.99 6.53
C TRP A 44 2.82 -1.62 6.97
N PHE A 45 2.72 -0.65 6.07
CA PHE A 45 2.89 0.77 6.39
C PHE A 45 1.51 1.38 6.58
N VAL A 46 1.21 1.83 7.80
CA VAL A 46 -0.12 2.35 8.18
C VAL A 46 0.02 3.82 8.55
N ALA A 47 -0.68 4.69 7.82
CA ALA A 47 -0.78 6.11 8.11
C ALA A 47 -1.94 6.35 9.09
N VAL A 48 -1.61 6.93 10.25
CA VAL A 48 -2.55 7.22 11.33
C VAL A 48 -2.55 8.72 11.59
N ASP A 49 -3.74 9.35 11.60
CA ASP A 49 -3.92 10.73 12.05
C ASP A 49 -4.79 10.74 13.31
N GLY A 50 -4.17 11.04 14.46
CA GLY A 50 -4.81 10.89 15.75
C GLY A 50 -5.16 9.43 16.06
N LYS A 51 -6.45 9.10 15.98
CA LYS A 51 -6.97 7.73 16.18
C LYS A 51 -7.40 7.05 14.88
N ASP A 52 -7.44 7.80 13.78
CA ASP A 52 -7.99 7.31 12.51
C ASP A 52 -6.87 6.81 11.60
N VAL A 53 -7.09 5.62 11.03
CA VAL A 53 -6.25 5.15 9.92
C VAL A 53 -6.71 5.85 8.64
N VAL A 54 -5.81 6.66 8.06
CA VAL A 54 -6.08 7.46 6.85
C VAL A 54 -5.50 6.83 5.58
N GLY A 55 -4.69 5.79 5.72
CA GLY A 55 -4.22 4.98 4.60
C GLY A 55 -3.32 3.85 5.06
N PHE A 56 -3.14 2.84 4.23
CA PHE A 56 -2.16 1.78 4.47
C PHE A 56 -1.65 1.19 3.16
N LEU A 57 -0.40 0.73 3.14
CA LEU A 57 0.20 -0.05 2.06
C LEU A 57 0.69 -1.40 2.64
N PRO A 58 0.10 -2.54 2.24
CA PRO A 58 0.64 -3.84 2.56
C PRO A 58 1.69 -4.23 1.50
N LEU A 59 2.85 -4.67 1.97
CA LEU A 59 3.98 -5.10 1.15
C LEU A 59 4.16 -6.59 1.34
N GLU A 60 3.96 -7.37 0.28
CA GLU A 60 4.27 -8.78 0.25
C GLU A 60 5.73 -8.98 -0.17
N TYR A 61 6.56 -9.48 0.73
CA TYR A 61 7.94 -9.86 0.43
C TYR A 61 7.96 -11.23 -0.23
N ARG A 62 8.40 -11.26 -1.49
CA ARG A 62 8.64 -12.48 -2.26
C ARG A 62 10.15 -12.67 -2.46
N LYS A 63 10.53 -13.78 -3.09
CA LYS A 63 11.94 -14.14 -3.26
C LYS A 63 12.78 -13.10 -4.03
N ARG A 64 12.19 -12.36 -4.98
CA ARG A 64 12.90 -11.42 -5.88
C ARG A 64 12.25 -10.04 -5.99
N GLU A 65 11.06 -9.88 -5.44
CA GLU A 65 10.30 -8.64 -5.50
C GLU A 65 9.58 -8.38 -4.19
N VAL A 66 9.29 -7.11 -3.94
CA VAL A 66 8.34 -6.68 -2.91
C VAL A 66 7.14 -6.08 -3.63
N VAL A 67 5.94 -6.55 -3.29
CA VAL A 67 4.72 -6.20 -4.03
C VAL A 67 3.78 -5.38 -3.16
N ILE A 68 3.43 -4.18 -3.62
CA ILE A 68 2.35 -3.37 -3.08
C ILE A 68 1.04 -3.77 -3.79
N ASN A 69 0.01 -4.14 -3.05
CA ASN A 69 -1.30 -4.48 -3.63
C ASN A 69 -2.41 -4.31 -2.58
N ASN A 70 -3.68 -4.16 -2.99
CA ASN A 70 -4.82 -4.06 -2.07
C ASN A 70 -4.60 -3.00 -0.97
N TYR A 71 -4.17 -1.81 -1.36
CA TYR A 71 -3.95 -0.70 -0.43
C TYR A 71 -5.21 0.16 -0.30
N TYR A 72 -5.25 1.00 0.74
CA TYR A 72 -6.34 1.93 1.00
C TYR A 72 -5.80 3.32 1.23
N ILE A 73 -6.46 4.33 0.67
CA ILE A 73 -6.20 5.76 0.92
C ILE A 73 -7.55 6.44 1.14
N LYS A 74 -7.74 7.01 2.33
CA LYS A 74 -8.97 7.72 2.66
C LYS A 74 -9.14 8.90 1.71
N GLU A 75 -10.31 8.96 1.06
CA GLU A 75 -10.71 10.06 0.17
C GLU A 75 -9.71 10.33 -0.97
N ASN A 76 -8.94 9.31 -1.39
CA ASN A 76 -7.88 9.44 -2.40
C ASN A 76 -6.90 10.59 -2.11
N ASN A 77 -6.60 10.82 -0.82
CA ASN A 77 -5.68 11.85 -0.39
C ASN A 77 -4.25 11.60 -0.93
N ALA A 78 -3.89 12.35 -1.98
CA ALA A 78 -2.61 12.24 -2.65
C ALA A 78 -1.40 12.45 -1.73
N LYS A 79 -1.51 13.33 -0.73
CA LYS A 79 -0.41 13.59 0.23
C LYS A 79 -0.15 12.37 1.09
N VAL A 80 -1.19 11.73 1.62
CA VAL A 80 -1.07 10.51 2.41
C VAL A 80 -0.42 9.39 1.60
N LEU A 81 -0.88 9.18 0.35
CA LEU A 81 -0.29 8.17 -0.53
C LEU A 81 1.19 8.45 -0.82
N LYS A 82 1.52 9.70 -1.15
CA LYS A 82 2.91 10.10 -1.43
C LYS A 82 3.82 9.85 -0.23
N THR A 83 3.42 10.28 0.97
CA THR A 83 4.22 10.06 2.19
C THR A 83 4.38 8.57 2.53
N LEU A 84 3.33 7.76 2.34
CA LEU A 84 3.43 6.30 2.50
C LEU A 84 4.43 5.68 1.52
N LEU A 85 4.36 6.05 0.24
CA LEU A 85 5.26 5.55 -0.78
C LEU A 85 6.71 5.98 -0.56
N GLU A 86 6.95 7.24 -0.19
CA GLU A 86 8.29 7.72 0.16
C GLU A 86 8.89 6.90 1.31
N LYS A 87 8.09 6.59 2.34
CA LYS A 87 8.54 5.77 3.45
C LYS A 87 8.84 4.33 3.04
N VAL A 88 8.01 3.73 2.19
CA VAL A 88 8.24 2.41 1.61
C VAL A 88 9.53 2.39 0.78
N ILE A 89 9.71 3.34 -0.15
CA ILE A 89 10.89 3.40 -1.01
C ILE A 89 12.18 3.50 -0.16
N ALA A 90 12.13 4.26 0.94
CA ALA A 90 13.24 4.38 1.87
C ALA A 90 13.53 3.09 2.67
N SER A 91 12.57 2.18 2.83
CA SER A 91 12.70 0.95 3.64
C SER A 91 13.08 -0.29 2.83
N ILE A 92 12.93 -0.28 1.49
CA ILE A 92 13.24 -1.46 0.65
C ILE A 92 14.74 -1.59 0.41
N ASP A 93 15.27 -2.81 0.58
CA ASP A 93 16.65 -3.20 0.28
C ASP A 93 17.00 -2.96 -1.21
N GLU A 94 18.27 -2.67 -1.52
CA GLU A 94 18.73 -2.36 -2.88
C GLU A 94 18.64 -3.55 -3.85
N ASP A 95 18.64 -4.79 -3.34
CA ASP A 95 18.65 -6.01 -4.16
C ASP A 95 17.24 -6.47 -4.60
N LYS A 96 16.17 -5.80 -4.14
CA LYS A 96 14.80 -6.18 -4.43
C LYS A 96 14.09 -5.19 -5.34
N GLN A 97 13.47 -5.72 -6.39
CA GLN A 97 12.55 -4.94 -7.22
C GLN A 97 11.28 -4.60 -6.45
N LEU A 98 10.81 -3.35 -6.53
CA LEU A 98 9.53 -2.94 -5.96
C LEU A 98 8.48 -2.91 -7.07
N SER A 99 7.43 -3.71 -6.94
CA SER A 99 6.29 -3.75 -7.86
C SER A 99 5.00 -3.35 -7.17
N SER A 100 4.01 -2.90 -7.94
CA SER A 100 2.72 -2.45 -7.43
C SER A 100 1.59 -2.79 -8.38
N VAL A 101 0.44 -3.17 -7.82
CA VAL A 101 -0.85 -3.12 -8.51
C VAL A 101 -1.56 -1.84 -8.08
N THR A 102 -1.48 -0.83 -8.94
CA THR A 102 -1.86 0.55 -8.63
C THR A 102 -3.23 0.88 -9.24
N PHE A 103 -4.12 1.56 -8.51
CA PHE A 103 -5.34 2.12 -9.10
C PHE A 103 -4.99 3.16 -10.18
N ILE A 104 -5.74 3.20 -11.29
CA ILE A 104 -5.47 4.14 -12.40
C ILE A 104 -5.39 5.59 -11.92
N GLU A 105 -6.28 6.00 -11.02
CA GLU A 105 -6.31 7.37 -10.45
C GLU A 105 -5.06 7.74 -9.64
N HIS A 106 -4.28 6.76 -9.18
CA HIS A 106 -3.05 6.97 -8.42
C HIS A 106 -1.78 6.83 -9.25
N GLN A 107 -1.89 6.50 -10.55
CA GLN A 107 -0.73 6.23 -11.42
C GLN A 107 0.26 7.40 -11.43
N THR A 108 -0.22 8.64 -11.55
CA THR A 108 0.64 9.84 -11.65
C THR A 108 1.52 10.01 -10.42
N ILE A 109 0.99 9.76 -9.22
CA ILE A 109 1.75 9.84 -7.96
C ILE A 109 2.87 8.80 -7.93
N PHE A 110 2.60 7.58 -8.39
CA PHE A 110 3.63 6.54 -8.50
C PHE A 110 4.71 6.95 -9.53
N GLN A 111 4.32 7.53 -10.66
CA GLN A 111 5.27 8.01 -11.68
C GLN A 111 6.16 9.14 -11.16
N GLU A 112 5.62 10.09 -10.39
CA GLU A 112 6.41 11.16 -9.73
C GLU A 112 7.49 10.60 -8.80
N LEU A 113 7.25 9.43 -8.20
CA LEU A 113 8.19 8.74 -7.33
C LEU A 113 9.09 7.74 -8.08
N GLY A 114 9.09 7.79 -9.42
CA GLY A 114 9.97 7.03 -10.28
C GLY A 114 9.53 5.58 -10.52
N PHE A 115 8.24 5.27 -10.39
CA PHE A 115 7.71 4.02 -10.93
C PHE A 115 7.42 4.14 -12.43
N SER A 116 7.68 3.07 -13.18
CA SER A 116 7.33 2.92 -14.59
C SER A 116 6.13 1.96 -14.75
N VAL A 117 5.36 2.15 -15.82
CA VAL A 117 4.25 1.27 -16.15
C VAL A 117 4.78 -0.01 -16.81
N GLU A 118 4.42 -1.18 -16.26
CA GLU A 118 4.67 -2.48 -16.88
C GLU A 118 3.47 -2.93 -17.72
N LYS A 119 2.26 -2.82 -17.16
CA LYS A 119 1.03 -3.33 -17.79
C LYS A 119 -0.20 -2.59 -17.31
N THR A 120 -1.08 -2.24 -18.23
CA THR A 120 -2.35 -1.56 -17.91
C THR A 120 -3.54 -2.51 -18.04
N TRP A 121 -4.45 -2.45 -17.08
CA TRP A 121 -5.77 -3.10 -17.12
C TRP A 121 -6.87 -2.05 -16.96
N ARG A 122 -8.14 -2.49 -16.99
CA ARG A 122 -9.31 -1.59 -16.93
C ARG A 122 -9.36 -0.68 -15.69
N ARG A 123 -8.88 -1.16 -14.54
CA ARG A 123 -8.99 -0.49 -13.23
C ARG A 123 -7.66 -0.27 -12.53
N TYR A 124 -6.62 -0.94 -13.03
CA TYR A 124 -5.33 -0.99 -12.39
C TYR A 124 -4.21 -0.90 -13.41
N VAL A 125 -3.05 -0.52 -12.91
CA VAL A 125 -1.79 -0.50 -13.65
C VAL A 125 -0.76 -1.24 -12.82
N LYS A 126 -0.13 -2.25 -13.40
CA LYS A 126 1.09 -2.83 -12.83
C LYS A 126 2.21 -1.85 -13.06
N MET A 127 2.87 -1.47 -11.98
CA MET A 127 3.98 -0.52 -12.00
C MET A 127 5.17 -1.10 -11.28
N ASN A 128 6.37 -0.80 -11.77
CA ASN A 128 7.61 -1.23 -11.14
C ASN A 128 8.50 -0.04 -10.87
N LYS A 129 9.29 -0.11 -9.80
CA LYS A 129 10.38 0.80 -9.53
C LYS A 129 11.65 -0.03 -9.52
N GLU A 130 12.48 0.23 -10.52
CA GLU A 130 13.89 -0.14 -10.48
C GLU A 130 14.56 0.83 -9.50
N LYS A 131 15.38 0.28 -8.59
CA LYS A 131 16.12 1.06 -7.60
C LYS A 131 17.57 1.15 -8.05
#